data_AF-A0A1R1STN6-F1
#
_entry.id   AF-A0A1R1STN6-F1
#
_cell.length_a   1.000
_cell.length_b   1.000
_cell.length_c   1.000
_cell.angle_alpha   90.00
_cell.angle_beta   90.00
_cell.angle_gamma   90.00
#
_symmetry.space_group_name_H-M   'P 1'
#
loop_
_entity.id
_entity.type
_entity.pdbx_description
1 polymer ?
#
loop_
_entity_poly.entity_id
_entity_poly.type
_entity_poly.pdbx_seq_one_letter_code
_entity_poly.pdbx_strand_id
1 'polypeptide(L)'
;MPTGRVWSDAEQQMWASLWESPQATQWDDSYVPIVALYVQVVCQSLSGRATAGLAQEARHLADHLGLSPAGLKTLGWVIESVDTATGVIHALPSVVPDVDERRARLTS
;
A
#
# COMPACT_ATOMS: atom_id res chain seq x y z
N MET A 1 7.55 -0.28 -15.93
CA MET A 1 8.13 1.00 -15.45
C MET A 1 8.15 2.01 -16.59
N PRO A 2 7.87 3.30 -16.36
CA PRO A 2 7.78 4.31 -17.42
C PRO A 2 9.08 4.43 -18.24
N THR A 3 8.93 4.54 -19.56
CA THR A 3 10.02 4.82 -20.50
C THR A 3 10.40 6.31 -20.46
N GLY A 4 11.64 6.66 -20.83
CA GLY A 4 12.07 8.06 -20.95
C GLY A 4 13.15 8.52 -19.96
N ARG A 5 13.57 7.66 -19.04
CA ARG A 5 14.79 7.84 -18.23
C ARG A 5 15.49 6.52 -18.01
N VAL A 6 16.78 6.58 -17.67
CA VAL A 6 17.52 5.42 -17.17
C VAL A 6 17.17 5.25 -15.69
N TRP A 7 16.95 4.00 -15.30
CA TRP A 7 16.65 3.60 -13.94
C TRP A 7 17.80 2.72 -13.42
N SER A 8 18.23 2.97 -12.19
CA SER A 8 19.26 2.16 -11.54
C SER A 8 18.75 0.76 -11.22
N ASP A 9 19.67 -0.17 -10.96
CA ASP A 9 19.32 -1.55 -10.57
C ASP A 9 18.50 -1.58 -9.28
N ALA A 10 18.80 -0.69 -8.32
CA ALA A 10 18.05 -0.57 -7.08
C ALA A 10 16.60 -0.10 -7.33
N GLU A 11 16.40 0.88 -8.22
CA GLU A 11 15.05 1.35 -8.59
C GLU A 11 14.27 0.25 -9.32
N GLN A 12 14.91 -0.50 -10.22
CA GLN A 12 14.27 -1.62 -10.94
C GLN A 12 13.87 -2.75 -9.99
N GLN A 13 14.74 -3.09 -9.04
CA GLN A 13 14.45 -4.11 -8.04
C GLN A 13 13.30 -3.70 -7.12
N MET A 14 13.31 -2.46 -6.63
CA MET A 14 12.20 -1.94 -5.82
C MET A 14 10.89 -1.91 -6.61
N TRP A 15 10.93 -1.49 -7.88
CA TRP A 15 9.76 -1.53 -8.77
C TRP A 15 9.18 -2.95 -8.84
N ALA A 16 10.01 -3.96 -9.13
CA ALA A 16 9.56 -5.35 -9.20
C ALA A 16 8.92 -5.82 -7.89
N SER A 17 9.61 -5.59 -6.75
CA SER A 17 9.08 -5.98 -5.43
C SER A 17 7.76 -5.31 -5.07
N LEU A 18 7.53 -4.07 -5.51
CA LEU A 18 6.25 -3.39 -5.30
C LEU A 18 5.12 -4.05 -6.08
N TRP A 19 5.33 -4.41 -7.35
CA TRP A 19 4.31 -5.08 -8.17
C TRP A 19 4.07 -6.53 -7.77
N GLU A 20 5.01 -7.16 -7.06
CA GLU A 20 4.84 -8.48 -6.44
C GLU A 20 4.15 -8.42 -5.07
N SER A 21 3.96 -7.22 -4.50
CA SER A 21 3.34 -7.05 -3.18
C SER A 21 1.83 -7.32 -3.21
N PRO A 22 1.22 -7.70 -2.07
CA PRO A 22 -0.23 -7.83 -1.97
C PRO A 22 -0.98 -6.54 -2.36
N GLN A 23 -0.39 -5.38 -2.09
CA GLN A 23 -0.98 -4.08 -2.38
C GLN A 23 -1.18 -3.86 -3.88
N ALA A 24 -0.29 -4.41 -4.71
CA ALA A 24 -0.37 -4.28 -6.17
C ALA A 24 -1.65 -4.85 -6.77
N THR A 25 -2.33 -5.76 -6.07
CA THR A 25 -3.64 -6.28 -6.50
C THR A 25 -4.73 -5.20 -6.53
N GLN A 26 -4.53 -4.08 -5.83
CA GLN A 26 -5.45 -2.94 -5.81
C GLN A 26 -5.03 -1.81 -6.75
N TRP A 27 -3.90 -1.96 -7.46
CA TRP A 27 -3.39 -0.95 -8.37
C TRP A 27 -3.76 -1.30 -9.79
N ASP A 28 -4.35 -0.34 -10.51
CA ASP A 28 -4.54 -0.42 -11.96
C ASP A 28 -3.47 0.42 -12.69
N ASP A 29 -3.60 0.54 -14.01
CA ASP A 29 -2.65 1.28 -14.84
C ASP A 29 -2.52 2.76 -14.44
N SER A 30 -3.52 3.36 -13.78
CA SER A 30 -3.46 4.74 -13.29
C SER A 30 -2.46 4.93 -12.15
N TYR A 31 -2.07 3.85 -11.47
CA TYR A 31 -1.08 3.88 -10.38
C TYR A 31 0.37 3.85 -10.90
N VAL A 32 0.60 3.48 -12.16
CA VAL A 32 1.95 3.36 -12.74
C VAL A 32 2.81 4.61 -12.53
N PRO A 33 2.31 5.85 -12.76
CA PRO A 33 3.11 7.06 -12.54
C PRO A 33 3.45 7.30 -11.07
N ILE A 34 2.52 7.06 -10.16
CA ILE A 34 2.72 7.34 -8.72
C ILE A 34 3.61 6.29 -8.05
N VAL A 35 3.54 5.02 -8.48
CA VAL A 35 4.49 3.98 -8.08
C VAL A 35 5.90 4.33 -8.57
N ALA A 36 6.03 4.81 -9.81
CA ALA A 36 7.33 5.21 -10.36
C ALA A 36 7.94 6.40 -9.59
N LEU A 37 7.10 7.38 -9.23
CA LEU A 37 7.51 8.52 -8.41
C LEU A 37 7.98 8.07 -7.02
N TYR A 38 7.24 7.16 -6.37
CA TYR A 38 7.61 6.61 -5.08
C TYR A 38 8.98 5.93 -5.10
N VAL A 39 9.21 5.05 -6.09
CA VAL A 39 10.52 4.38 -6.29
C VAL A 39 11.65 5.40 -6.39
N GLN A 40 11.47 6.41 -7.25
CA GLN A 40 12.46 7.48 -7.43
C GLN A 40 12.73 8.24 -6.12
N VAL A 41 11.69 8.64 -5.40
CA VAL A 41 11.82 9.45 -4.16
C VAL A 41 12.49 8.65 -3.05
N VAL A 42 12.15 7.37 -2.90
CA VAL A 42 12.76 6.49 -1.90
C VAL A 42 14.23 6.22 -2.23
N CYS A 43 14.55 5.81 -3.46
CA CYS A 43 15.94 5.56 -3.86
C CYS A 43 16.80 6.82 -3.73
N GLN A 44 16.29 7.99 -4.10
CA GLN A 44 17.00 9.25 -3.87
C GLN A 44 17.21 9.55 -2.38
N SER A 45 16.19 9.34 -1.55
CA SER A 45 16.30 9.54 -0.10
C SER A 45 17.37 8.64 0.52
N LEU A 46 17.45 7.38 0.09
CA LEU A 46 18.43 6.41 0.59
C LEU A 46 19.85 6.64 0.04
N SER A 47 20.02 7.41 -1.04
CA SER A 47 21.32 7.66 -1.69
C SER A 47 22.23 8.67 -0.95
N GLY A 48 21.92 9.03 0.30
CA GLY A 48 22.66 10.05 1.07
C GLY A 48 22.35 11.49 0.68
N ARG A 49 21.37 11.71 -0.21
CA ARG A 49 20.82 13.02 -0.60
C ARG A 49 19.46 13.31 0.04
N ALA A 50 19.09 12.57 1.09
CA ALA A 50 17.83 12.74 1.78
C ALA A 50 17.70 14.15 2.37
N THR A 51 16.73 14.90 1.85
CA THR A 51 16.22 16.10 2.51
C THR A 51 15.00 15.72 3.33
N ALA A 52 14.66 16.53 4.34
CA ALA A 52 13.43 16.35 5.10
C ALA A 52 12.19 16.35 4.19
N GLY A 53 12.20 17.16 3.13
CA GLY A 53 11.14 17.22 2.12
C GLY A 53 11.00 15.90 1.34
N LEU A 54 12.10 15.31 0.86
CA LEU A 54 12.06 14.01 0.17
C LEU A 54 11.57 12.89 1.10
N ALA A 55 12.03 12.88 2.35
CA ALA A 55 11.58 11.89 3.32
C ALA A 55 10.09 12.05 3.66
N GLN A 56 9.59 13.29 3.70
CA GLN A 56 8.17 13.57 3.89
C GLN A 56 7.34 13.11 2.68
N GLU A 57 7.77 13.44 1.47
CA GLU A 57 7.12 13.01 0.24
C GLU A 57 7.06 11.48 0.14
N ALA A 58 8.15 10.78 0.48
CA ALA A 58 8.17 9.32 0.53
C ALA A 58 7.08 8.74 1.44
N ARG A 59 6.85 9.34 2.62
CA ARG A 59 5.82 8.90 3.55
C ARG A 59 4.41 9.13 3.01
N HIS A 60 4.16 10.31 2.42
CA HIS A 60 2.85 10.63 1.81
C HIS A 60 2.52 9.69 0.66
N LEU A 61 3.49 9.40 -0.21
CA LEU A 61 3.33 8.45 -1.30
C LEU A 61 3.12 7.02 -0.78
N ALA A 62 3.83 6.61 0.28
CA ALA A 62 3.62 5.30 0.91
C ALA A 62 2.20 5.19 1.49
N ASP A 63 1.66 6.25 2.10
CA ASP A 63 0.28 6.28 2.58
C ASP A 63 -0.71 6.13 1.41
N HIS A 64 -0.51 6.88 0.33
CA HIS A 64 -1.40 6.85 -0.84
C HIS A 64 -1.40 5.49 -1.56
N LEU A 65 -0.26 4.81 -1.58
CA LEU A 65 -0.11 3.48 -2.19
C LEU A 65 -0.56 2.34 -1.26
N GLY A 66 -0.94 2.62 0.00
CA GLY A 66 -1.29 1.59 0.96
C GLY A 66 -0.09 0.78 1.46
N LEU A 67 1.12 1.36 1.40
CA LEU A 67 2.37 0.72 1.84
C LEU A 67 2.71 1.03 3.30
N SER A 68 1.95 1.92 3.94
CA SER A 68 2.09 2.24 5.37
C SER A 68 0.87 1.76 6.17
N PRO A 69 0.99 1.59 7.50
CA PRO A 69 -0.17 1.29 8.34
C PRO A 69 -1.29 2.33 8.25
N ALA A 70 -0.95 3.61 8.10
CA ALA A 70 -1.92 4.69 7.96
C ALA A 70 -2.63 4.65 6.60
N GLY A 71 -1.88 4.37 5.54
CA GLY A 71 -2.39 4.17 4.18
C GLY A 71 -3.33 2.97 4.10
N LEU A 72 -2.88 1.82 4.62
CA LEU A 72 -3.70 0.60 4.70
C LEU A 72 -5.04 0.87 5.40
N LYS A 73 -5.00 1.52 6.57
CA LYS A 73 -6.23 1.88 7.30
C LYS A 73 -7.13 2.81 6.50
N THR A 74 -6.56 3.85 5.86
CA THR A 74 -7.31 4.83 5.06
C THR A 74 -7.98 4.19 3.85
N LEU A 75 -7.31 3.23 3.22
CA LEU A 75 -7.81 2.47 2.07
C LEU A 75 -8.75 1.32 2.48
N GLY A 76 -9.07 1.18 3.78
CA GLY A 76 -10.01 0.19 4.28
C GLY A 76 -9.44 -1.23 4.40
N TRP A 77 -8.12 -1.40 4.36
CA TRP A 77 -7.50 -2.70 4.59
C TRP A 77 -7.68 -3.13 6.04
N VAL A 78 -8.09 -4.39 6.21
CA VAL A 78 -8.20 -5.04 7.51
C VAL A 78 -6.96 -5.89 7.71
N ILE A 79 -6.17 -5.57 8.72
CA ILE A 79 -5.02 -6.37 9.13
C ILE A 79 -5.50 -7.35 10.19
N GLU A 80 -5.41 -8.65 9.91
CA GLU A 80 -5.77 -9.68 10.89
C GLU A 80 -4.78 -9.66 12.06
N SER A 81 -5.31 -9.81 13.27
CA SER A 81 -4.48 -9.91 14.48
C SER A 81 -3.90 -11.31 14.58
N VAL A 82 -2.57 -11.40 14.60
CA VAL A 82 -1.86 -12.64 14.94
C VAL A 82 -1.68 -12.68 16.45
N ASP A 83 -2.08 -13.77 17.09
CA ASP A 83 -1.68 -14.07 18.47
C ASP A 83 -0.18 -14.35 18.48
N THR A 84 0.60 -13.45 19.07
CA THR A 84 2.06 -13.54 19.10
C THR A 84 2.57 -14.63 20.04
N ALA A 85 1.75 -15.19 20.92
CA ALA A 85 2.12 -16.31 21.78
C ALA A 85 2.00 -17.66 21.06
N THR A 86 1.03 -17.80 20.15
CA THR A 86 0.70 -19.08 19.50
C THR A 86 1.02 -19.09 17.99
N GLY A 87 1.21 -17.91 17.39
CA GLY A 87 1.34 -17.74 15.94
C GLY A 87 0.04 -17.96 15.16
N VAL A 88 -1.09 -18.06 15.86
CA VAL A 88 -2.40 -18.30 15.26
C VAL A 88 -2.95 -16.99 14.73
N ILE A 89 -3.40 -17.01 13.47
CA ILE A 89 -4.12 -15.90 12.86
C ILE A 89 -5.56 -15.93 13.38
N HIS A 90 -5.95 -14.93 14.17
CA HIS A 90 -7.33 -14.74 14.56
C HIS A 90 -8.00 -13.81 13.54
N ALA A 91 -8.89 -14.36 12.73
CA ALA A 91 -9.80 -13.55 11.95
C ALA A 91 -10.59 -12.64 12.92
N LEU A 92 -10.70 -11.35 12.60
CA LEU A 92 -11.61 -10.48 13.33
C LEU A 92 -13.04 -11.06 13.22
N PRO A 93 -13.86 -10.99 14.27
CA PRO A 93 -15.26 -11.38 14.15
C PRO A 93 -15.87 -10.54 13.04
N SER A 94 -16.26 -11.19 11.95
CA SER A 94 -16.97 -10.51 10.87
C SER A 94 -18.31 -10.06 11.45
N VAL A 95 -18.44 -8.76 11.76
CA VAL A 95 -19.77 -8.15 11.92
C VAL A 95 -20.34 -8.03 10.51
N VAL A 96 -20.69 -9.17 9.91
CA VAL A 96 -21.59 -9.19 8.77
C VAL A 96 -22.95 -8.84 9.39
N PRO A 97 -23.53 -7.65 9.15
CA PRO A 97 -24.91 -7.42 9.54
C PRO A 97 -25.73 -8.52 8.89
N ASP A 98 -26.66 -9.08 9.67
CA ASP A 98 -27.53 -10.15 9.23
C ASP A 98 -28.05 -9.83 7.83
N VAL A 99 -27.98 -10.81 6.93
CA VAL A 99 -28.40 -10.65 5.52
C VAL A 99 -29.84 -10.14 5.46
N ASP A 100 -30.66 -10.50 6.45
CA ASP A 100 -32.03 -10.04 6.60
C ASP A 100 -32.12 -8.55 7.02
N GLU A 101 -31.22 -8.04 7.87
CA GLU A 101 -31.13 -6.61 8.20
C GLU A 101 -30.68 -5.73 7.00
N ARG A 102 -29.83 -6.28 6.12
CA ARG A 102 -29.44 -5.59 4.88
C ARG A 102 -30.59 -5.53 3.90
N ARG A 103 -31.40 -6.59 3.80
CA ARG A 103 -32.61 -6.63 2.95
C ARG A 103 -33.68 -5.66 3.44
N ALA A 104 -33.93 -5.59 4.74
CA ALA A 104 -34.93 -4.68 5.32
C ALA A 104 -34.65 -3.19 5.04
N ARG A 105 -33.37 -2.78 5.03
CA ARG A 105 -32.95 -1.39 4.75
C ARG A 105 -33.07 -0.97 3.27
N LEU A 106 -33.15 -1.93 2.35
CA LEU A 106 -33.28 -1.67 0.91
C LEU A 106 -34.75 -1.59 0.47
N THR A 107 -35.67 -2.02 1.33
CA THR A 107 -37.12 -2.06 1.06
C THR A 107 -37.93 -1.04 1.87
N SER A 108 -37.28 -0.15 2.63
CA SER A 108 -37.90 0.98 3.35
C SER A 108 -37.52 2.31 2.72
#